data_AF-A0A4Y2RBD8-F1
#
_entry.id   AF-A0A4Y2RBD8-F1
#
_cell.length_a   1.000
_cell.length_b   1.000
_cell.length_c   1.000
_cell.angle_alpha   90.00
_cell.angle_beta   90.00
_cell.angle_gamma   90.00
#
_symmetry.space_group_name_H-M   'P 1'
#
loop_
_entity.id
_entity.type
_entity.pdbx_description
1 polymer ?
#
loop_
_entity_poly.entity_id
_entity_poly.type
_entity_poly.pdbx_seq_one_letter_code
_entity_poly.pdbx_strand_id
1 'polypeptide(L)'
;MYLLYLQFCKDNNIHEEIIAKKWKYFDVFDKQFKLSFKPPEIDACDNCDSFQAKLKDNSLSQVDRDKLIAEYDVHLTESKRRHNQKVKISKCQKQIPHIKF
;
A
#
# COMPACT_ATOMS: atom_id res chain seq x y z
N MET A 1 7.09 -8.56 13.02
CA MET A 1 7.04 -7.59 14.14
C MET A 1 7.28 -8.23 15.50
N TYR A 2 6.49 -9.21 15.96
CA TYR A 2 6.71 -9.82 17.29
C TYR A 2 8.12 -10.43 17.49
N LEU A 3 8.69 -11.08 16.48
CA LEU A 3 10.06 -11.63 16.57
C LEU A 3 11.13 -10.54 16.75
N LEU A 4 10.95 -9.38 16.10
CA LEU A 4 11.84 -8.23 16.26
C LEU A 4 11.70 -7.62 17.67
N TYR A 5 10.49 -7.62 18.23
CA TYR A 5 10.27 -7.24 19.62
C TYR A 5 10.99 -8.17 20.60
N LEU A 6 10.93 -9.49 20.38
CA LEU A 6 11.68 -10.45 21.20
C LEU A 6 13.20 -10.25 21.09
N GLN A 7 13.70 -10.01 19.88
CA GLN A 7 15.11 -9.71 19.64
C GLN A 7 15.52 -8.42 20.38
N PHE A 8 14.73 -7.35 20.27
CA PHE A 8 14.94 -6.12 21.01
C PHE A 8 14.98 -6.36 22.53
N CYS A 9 14.05 -7.15 23.07
CA CYS A 9 14.04 -7.49 24.49
C CYS A 9 15.31 -8.23 24.91
N LYS A 10 15.78 -9.17 24.09
CA LYS A 10 17.04 -9.90 24.31
C LYS A 10 18.24 -8.96 24.29
N ASP A 11 18.33 -8.09 23.28
CA ASP A 11 19.45 -7.17 23.09
C ASP A 11 19.54 -6.13 24.22
N ASN A 12 18.42 -5.83 24.88
CA ASN A 12 18.33 -4.88 26.00
C ASN A 12 18.26 -5.54 27.39
N ASN A 13 18.48 -6.86 27.48
CA ASN A 13 18.40 -7.62 28.74
C ASN A 13 17.08 -7.42 29.51
N ILE A 14 15.96 -7.32 28.80
CA ILE A 14 14.62 -7.24 29.40
C ILE A 14 14.31 -8.59 30.04
N HIS A 15 13.90 -8.57 31.32
CA HIS A 15 13.56 -9.78 32.06
C HIS A 15 12.36 -10.52 31.43
N GLU A 16 12.41 -11.85 31.33
CA GLU A 16 11.38 -12.63 30.62
C GLU A 16 9.97 -12.45 31.22
N GLU A 17 9.88 -12.23 32.53
CA GLU A 17 8.62 -12.02 33.25
C GLU A 17 7.85 -10.77 32.81
N ILE A 18 8.56 -9.76 32.30
CA ILE A 18 7.95 -8.51 31.81
C ILE A 18 7.78 -8.48 30.29
N ILE A 19 8.26 -9.51 29.58
CA ILE A 19 8.04 -9.63 28.14
C ILE A 19 6.57 -9.94 27.87
N ALA A 20 5.94 -9.09 27.06
CA ALA A 20 4.54 -9.24 26.73
C ALA A 20 4.29 -10.54 25.94
N LYS A 21 3.30 -11.32 26.37
CA LYS A 21 2.82 -12.47 25.60
C LYS A 21 2.38 -12.03 24.21
N LYS A 22 2.59 -12.89 23.20
CA LYS A 22 2.28 -12.64 21.79
C LYS A 22 0.91 -12.00 21.56
N TRP A 23 -0.14 -12.51 22.18
CA TRP A 23 -1.49 -11.98 22.03
C TRP A 23 -1.62 -10.54 22.57
N LYS A 24 -0.97 -10.22 23.70
CA LYS A 24 -1.02 -8.89 24.31
C LYS A 24 -0.18 -7.88 23.53
N TYR A 25 0.94 -8.33 22.98
CA TYR A 25 1.73 -7.57 22.04
C TYR A 25 0.89 -7.17 20.82
N PHE A 26 0.19 -8.11 20.17
CA PHE A 26 -0.65 -7.79 19.01
C PHE A 26 -1.85 -6.91 19.38
N ASP A 27 -2.47 -7.13 20.54
CA ASP A 27 -3.54 -6.27 21.05
C ASP A 27 -3.12 -4.80 21.13
N VAL A 28 -1.91 -4.53 21.62
CA VAL A 28 -1.35 -3.16 21.69
C VAL A 28 -0.88 -2.68 20.32
N PHE A 29 -0.11 -3.50 19.61
CA PHE A 29 0.49 -3.15 18.32
C PHE A 29 -0.56 -2.81 17.27
N ASP A 30 -1.60 -3.64 17.12
CA ASP A 30 -2.63 -3.44 16.11
C ASP A 30 -3.62 -2.33 16.49
N LYS A 31 -4.02 -2.25 17.77
CA LYS A 31 -5.04 -1.27 18.20
C LYS A 31 -4.47 0.13 18.41
N GLN A 32 -3.29 0.25 19.00
CA GLN A 32 -2.76 1.55 19.41
C GLN A 32 -1.88 2.16 18.33
N PHE A 33 -1.03 1.35 17.68
CA PHE A 33 -0.14 1.89 16.66
C PHE A 33 -0.81 1.99 15.30
N LYS A 34 -1.95 1.28 15.08
CA LYS A 34 -2.68 1.23 13.79
C LYS A 34 -1.71 1.20 12.59
N LEU A 35 -0.62 0.44 12.72
CA LEU A 35 0.38 0.22 11.66
C LEU A 35 -0.15 -0.75 10.61
N SER A 36 -1.46 -0.78 10.39
CA SER A 36 -1.97 -1.17 9.09
C SER A 36 -1.26 -0.28 8.08
N PHE A 37 -0.39 -0.87 7.27
CA PHE A 37 0.15 -0.22 6.09
C PHE A 37 -1.04 0.43 5.40
N LYS A 38 -1.06 1.77 5.34
CA LYS A 38 -2.05 2.45 4.52
C LYS A 38 -1.99 1.76 3.16
N PRO A 39 -3.14 1.43 2.55
CA PRO A 39 -3.10 0.95 1.17
C PRO A 39 -2.23 1.93 0.40
N PRO A 40 -1.27 1.44 -0.40
CA PRO A 40 -0.38 2.31 -1.14
C PRO A 40 -1.22 3.41 -1.77
N GLU A 41 -0.87 4.66 -1.45
CA GLU A 41 -1.42 5.78 -2.23
C GLU A 41 -1.04 5.52 -3.69
N ILE A 42 -1.80 6.07 -4.63
CA ILE A 42 -1.52 5.86 -6.05
C ILE A 42 -0.22 6.60 -6.34
N ASP A 43 0.92 5.94 -6.10
CA ASP A 43 2.22 6.46 -6.50
C ASP A 43 2.16 6.73 -8.00
N ALA A 44 2.64 7.91 -8.41
CA ALA A 44 2.81 8.21 -9.82
C ALA A 44 3.74 7.13 -10.40
N CYS A 45 3.24 6.39 -11.38
CA CYS A 45 4.08 5.43 -12.10
C CYS A 45 4.91 6.16 -13.15
N ASP A 46 5.98 5.51 -13.63
CA ASP A 46 6.86 6.07 -14.67
C ASP A 46 6.09 6.59 -15.89
N ASN A 47 4.97 5.95 -16.25
CA ASN A 47 4.11 6.41 -17.33
C ASN A 47 3.43 7.75 -17.02
N CYS A 48 2.94 7.95 -15.79
CA CYS A 48 2.36 9.22 -15.35
C CYS A 48 3.41 10.34 -15.45
N ASP A 49 4.62 10.08 -15.00
CA ASP A 49 5.72 11.04 -15.07
C ASP A 49 6.11 11.36 -16.51
N SER A 50 6.17 10.35 -17.38
CA SER A 50 6.39 10.52 -18.82
C SER A 50 5.29 11.35 -19.48
N PHE A 51 4.00 11.10 -19.18
CA PHE A 51 2.90 11.91 -19.72
C PHE A 51 3.01 13.36 -19.27
N GLN A 52 3.29 13.60 -17.99
CA GLN A 52 3.46 14.96 -17.47
C GLN A 52 4.68 15.67 -18.07
N ALA A 53 5.79 14.98 -18.26
CA ALA A 53 6.98 15.51 -18.90
C ALA A 53 6.69 15.92 -20.35
N LYS A 54 6.04 15.04 -21.12
CA LYS A 54 5.64 15.34 -22.51
C LYS A 54 4.63 16.47 -22.59
N LEU A 55 3.65 16.54 -21.69
CA LEU A 55 2.69 17.66 -21.66
C LEU A 55 3.34 18.99 -21.28
N LYS A 56 4.51 19.02 -20.63
CA LYS A 56 5.25 20.27 -20.37
C LYS A 56 6.05 20.75 -21.58
N ASP A 57 6.20 19.93 -22.61
CA ASP A 57 6.90 20.30 -23.84
C ASP A 57 6.02 21.27 -24.68
N ASN A 58 6.51 22.49 -24.87
CA ASN A 58 5.85 23.55 -25.63
C ASN A 58 6.01 23.39 -27.15
N SER A 59 6.81 22.42 -27.61
CA SER A 59 7.01 22.13 -29.04
C SER A 59 5.92 21.25 -29.65
N LEU A 60 5.04 20.66 -28.83
CA LEU A 60 3.94 19.81 -29.30
C LEU A 60 2.86 20.62 -30.00
N SER A 61 2.45 20.14 -31.18
CA SER A 61 1.23 20.57 -31.85
C SER A 61 0.00 20.33 -30.97
N GLN A 62 -1.00 21.21 -31.05
CA GLN A 62 -2.25 21.08 -30.30
C GLN A 62 -2.90 19.70 -30.48
N VAL A 63 -2.89 19.17 -31.71
CA VAL A 63 -3.45 17.85 -32.03
C VAL A 63 -2.75 16.73 -31.26
N ASP A 64 -1.43 16.81 -31.13
CA ASP A 64 -0.65 15.78 -30.43
C ASP A 64 -0.76 15.94 -28.91
N ARG A 65 -0.92 17.18 -28.41
CA ARG A 65 -1.27 17.42 -27.01
C ARG A 65 -2.62 16.79 -26.66
N ASP A 66 -3.64 16.97 -27.51
CA ASP A 66 -4.98 16.43 -27.26
C ASP A 66 -4.97 14.89 -27.27
N LYS A 67 -4.24 14.26 -28.20
CA LYS A 67 -4.03 12.79 -28.19
C LYS A 67 -3.35 12.33 -26.91
N LEU A 68 -2.30 13.03 -26.48
CA LEU A 68 -1.54 12.68 -25.28
C LEU A 68 -2.38 12.82 -24.00
N ILE A 69 -3.27 13.82 -23.93
CA ILE A 69 -4.25 13.96 -22.85
C ILE A 69 -5.22 12.78 -22.85
N ALA A 70 -5.77 12.42 -24.01
CA ALA A 70 -6.68 11.27 -24.12
C ALA A 70 -6.01 9.95 -23.70
N GLU A 71 -4.76 9.72 -24.11
CA GLU A 71 -3.98 8.56 -23.68
C GLU A 71 -3.73 8.55 -22.16
N TYR A 72 -3.44 9.72 -21.58
CA TYR A 72 -3.25 9.86 -20.15
C TYR A 72 -4.54 9.58 -19.36
N ASP A 73 -5.70 10.05 -19.84
CA ASP A 73 -7.01 9.77 -19.22
C ASP A 73 -7.37 8.29 -19.26
N VAL A 74 -7.11 7.62 -20.39
CA VAL A 74 -7.28 6.16 -20.51
C VAL A 74 -6.39 5.44 -19.49
N HIS A 75 -5.13 5.86 -19.36
CA HIS A 75 -4.21 5.30 -18.38
C HIS A 75 -4.73 5.45 -16.94
N LEU A 76 -5.19 6.64 -16.56
CA LEU A 76 -5.73 6.91 -15.23
C LEU A 76 -6.98 6.06 -14.96
N THR A 77 -7.86 5.91 -15.95
CA THR A 77 -9.07 5.10 -15.86
C THR A 77 -8.74 3.63 -15.62
N GLU A 78 -7.80 3.07 -16.39
CA GLU A 78 -7.36 1.69 -16.25
C GLU A 78 -6.64 1.44 -14.92
N SER A 79 -5.81 2.39 -14.47
CA SER A 79 -5.13 2.30 -13.17
C SER A 79 -6.12 2.32 -12.01
N LYS A 80 -7.15 3.19 -12.04
CA LYS A 80 -8.26 3.17 -11.08
C LYS A 80 -9.02 1.84 -11.12
N ARG A 81 -9.31 1.31 -12.31
CA ARG A 81 -10.00 0.02 -12.49
C ARG A 81 -9.22 -1.12 -11.82
N ARG A 82 -7.91 -1.23 -12.07
CA ARG A 82 -7.02 -2.23 -11.47
C ARG A 82 -6.94 -2.09 -9.95
N HIS A 83 -6.80 -0.86 -9.45
CA HIS A 83 -6.80 -0.59 -8.00
C HIS A 83 -8.10 -1.06 -7.35
N ASN A 84 -9.25 -0.72 -7.93
CA ASN A 84 -10.56 -1.13 -7.43
C ASN A 84 -10.72 -2.66 -7.41
N GLN A 85 -10.22 -3.36 -8.43
CA GLN A 85 -10.21 -4.83 -8.45
C GLN A 85 -9.36 -5.42 -7.31
N LYS A 86 -8.15 -4.87 -7.07
CA LYS A 86 -7.28 -5.29 -5.96
C LYS A 86 -7.94 -5.08 -4.59
N VAL A 87 -8.59 -3.93 -4.39
CA VAL A 87 -9.34 -3.64 -3.16
C VAL A 87 -10.48 -4.63 -2.96
N LYS A 88 -11.24 -4.96 -4.02
CA LYS A 88 -12.31 -5.97 -3.97
C LYS A 88 -11.77 -7.34 -3.56
N ILE A 89 -10.67 -7.80 -4.18
CA ILE A 89 -10.03 -9.08 -3.85
C ILE A 89 -9.56 -9.10 -2.38
N SER A 90 -8.90 -8.04 -1.93
CA SER A 90 -8.45 -7.91 -0.54
C SER A 90 -9.59 -7.94 0.48
N LYS A 91 -10.75 -7.38 0.14
CA LYS A 91 -11.96 -7.44 1.00
C LYS A 91 -12.58 -8.84 1.03
N CYS A 92 -12.59 -9.57 -0.09
CA CYS A 92 -13.12 -10.94 -0.17
C CYS A 92 -12.23 -11.96 0.57
N GLN A 93 -10.89 -11.80 0.53
CA GLN A 93 -9.97 -12.69 1.26
C GLN A 93 -10.11 -12.61 2.79
N LYS A 94 -10.65 -11.50 3.32
CA LYS A 94 -10.95 -11.37 4.76
C LYS A 94 -12.20 -12.14 5.22
N GLN A 95 -12.93 -12.80 4.31
CA GLN A 95 -14.15 -13.55 4.62
C GLN A 95 -13.96 -15.07 4.67
N ILE A 96 -12.74 -15.59 4.49
CA ILE A 96 -12.49 -17.02 4.66
C ILE A 96 -12.40 -17.30 6.17
N PRO A 97 -13.35 -18.05 6.78
CA PRO A 97 -13.19 -18.46 8.16
C PRO A 97 -11.97 -19.38 8.23
N HIS A 98 -11.04 -19.06 9.11
CA HIS A 98 -9.98 -20.00 9.50
C HIS A 98 -10.65 -21.27 10.03
N ILE A 99 -10.73 -22.31 9.20
CA ILE A 99 -11.06 -23.66 9.65
C ILE A 99 -9.85 -24.09 10.48
N LYS A 100 -10.03 -24.13 11.80
CA LYS A 100 -9.06 -24.71 12.73
C LYS A 100 -9.17 -26.22 12.62
N PHE A 101 -8.09 -26.86 12.20
CA PHE A 101 -7.81 -28.26 12.51
C PHE A 101 -7.01 -28.32 13.82
#